data_AF-A0A7S0XJH7-F1
#
_entry.id   AF-A0A7S0XJH7-F1
#
_cell.length_a   1.000
_cell.length_b   1.000
_cell.length_c   1.000
_cell.angle_alpha   90.00
_cell.angle_beta   90.00
_cell.angle_gamma   90.00
#
_symmetry.space_group_name_H-M   'P 1'
#
loop_
_entity.id
_entity.type
_entity.pdbx_description
1 polymer ?
#
loop_
_entity_poly.entity_id
_entity_poly.type
_entity_poly.pdbx_seq_one_letter_code
_entity_poly.pdbx_strand_id
1 'polypeptide(L)'
;ISIHCGAGVLRLQSLKFLLEKMSQLEKDIVPQWMEMQRNASLLEHPDATFEIVGKQWFEGLMAGAKQALHRAINVVSSQTAYCVIYRDMQSEFLDNIYYTGVHRSCDNITSDVLPFLDGVLGYVASRLDSQSRNVVAAALLEATVSGWMRVLLDGGPARVFTSGDIEPLEEEVEILSDFFIAGGQGLDAAMVAERVAPMTALLSIMSLSTNDLTKNYEEQATKEAAAAMTGAHAPSKPSSDPNADVFNSEVTLRVICHRADHAASKWIKARFSIGKTESSGGWFAF
;
A
#
# COMPACT_ATOMS: atom_id res chain seq x y z
N ILE A 1 16.41 -6.96 13.09
CA ILE A 1 15.38 -7.67 12.28
C ILE A 1 14.29 -8.14 13.21
N SER A 2 13.06 -7.71 12.97
CA SER A 2 11.91 -8.03 13.82
C SER A 2 11.46 -9.48 13.68
N ILE A 3 10.80 -9.99 14.72
CA ILE A 3 10.12 -11.27 14.74
C ILE A 3 9.04 -11.37 13.65
N HIS A 4 8.41 -10.25 13.29
CA HIS A 4 7.36 -10.20 12.26
C HIS A 4 7.92 -10.40 10.87
N CYS A 5 8.98 -9.66 10.52
CA CYS A 5 9.73 -9.86 9.29
C CYS A 5 10.26 -11.31 9.19
N GLY A 6 10.85 -11.83 10.27
CA GLY A 6 11.35 -13.20 10.34
C GLY A 6 10.28 -14.26 10.06
N ALA A 7 9.12 -14.15 10.74
CA ALA A 7 8.00 -15.07 10.56
C ALA A 7 7.39 -14.96 9.14
N GLY A 8 7.30 -13.75 8.60
CA GLY A 8 6.83 -13.49 7.23
C GLY A 8 7.71 -14.18 6.19
N VAL A 9 9.03 -14.00 6.28
CA VAL A 9 9.99 -14.63 5.36
C VAL A 9 9.91 -16.16 5.42
N LEU A 10 9.82 -16.75 6.62
CA LEU A 10 9.67 -18.20 6.75
C LEU A 10 8.39 -18.73 6.08
N ARG A 11 7.27 -18.00 6.23
CA ARG A 11 6.01 -18.34 5.55
C ARG A 11 6.15 -18.25 4.03
N LEU A 12 6.82 -17.21 3.52
CA LEU A 12 7.08 -17.05 2.09
C LEU A 12 7.95 -18.17 1.52
N GLN A 13 9.01 -18.56 2.23
CA GLN A 13 9.83 -19.72 1.87
C GLN A 13 8.99 -21.00 1.79
N SER A 14 8.13 -21.21 2.78
CA SER A 14 7.24 -22.38 2.82
C SER A 14 6.25 -22.40 1.66
N LEU A 15 5.61 -21.26 1.37
CA LEU A 15 4.67 -21.12 0.26
C LEU A 15 5.34 -21.32 -1.09
N LYS A 16 6.56 -20.80 -1.26
CA LYS A 16 7.34 -21.01 -2.47
C LYS A 16 7.72 -22.48 -2.65
N PHE A 17 8.18 -23.12 -1.60
CA PHE A 17 8.48 -24.55 -1.62
C PHE A 17 7.26 -25.37 -2.04
N LEU A 18 6.07 -25.05 -1.51
CA LEU A 18 4.81 -25.68 -1.92
C LEU A 18 4.51 -25.44 -3.41
N LEU A 19 4.72 -24.22 -3.92
CA LEU A 19 4.49 -23.88 -5.32
C LEU A 19 5.40 -24.67 -6.27
N GLU A 20 6.68 -24.82 -5.90
CA GLU A 20 7.64 -25.63 -6.64
C GLU A 20 7.26 -27.12 -6.63
N LYS A 21 6.90 -27.66 -5.47
CA LYS A 21 6.46 -29.06 -5.34
C LYS A 21 5.17 -29.32 -6.12
N MET A 22 4.25 -28.37 -6.15
CA MET A 22 3.02 -28.50 -6.92
C MET A 22 3.28 -28.48 -8.43
N SER A 23 4.25 -27.69 -8.87
CA SER A 23 4.68 -27.68 -10.27
C SER A 23 5.36 -28.99 -10.68
N GLN A 24 6.05 -29.66 -9.75
CA GLN A 24 6.58 -31.00 -9.96
C GLN A 24 5.45 -32.05 -9.98
N LEU A 25 4.54 -31.97 -9.02
CA LEU A 25 3.40 -32.88 -8.89
C LEU A 25 2.52 -32.90 -10.15
N GLU A 26 2.30 -31.73 -10.76
CA GLU A 26 1.55 -31.62 -12.02
C GLU A 26 2.22 -32.38 -13.16
N LYS A 27 3.56 -32.27 -13.27
CA LYS A 27 4.32 -32.98 -14.31
C LYS A 27 4.24 -34.49 -14.13
N ASP A 28 4.22 -34.97 -12.90
CA ASP A 28 4.26 -36.39 -12.58
C ASP A 28 2.87 -37.05 -12.65
N ILE A 29 1.82 -36.34 -12.18
CA ILE A 29 0.46 -36.90 -12.12
C ILE A 29 -0.25 -36.82 -13.47
N VAL A 30 -0.07 -35.78 -14.28
CA VAL A 30 -0.81 -35.64 -15.56
C VAL A 30 -0.64 -36.87 -16.46
N PRO A 31 0.58 -37.41 -16.69
CA PRO A 31 0.76 -38.63 -17.48
C PRO A 31 0.10 -39.87 -16.85
N GLN A 32 0.25 -40.04 -15.53
CA GLN A 32 -0.34 -41.16 -14.80
C GLN A 32 -1.86 -41.13 -14.83
N TRP A 33 -2.45 -39.94 -14.66
CA TRP A 33 -3.89 -39.71 -14.76
C TRP A 33 -4.42 -40.10 -16.14
N MET A 34 -3.72 -39.68 -17.21
CA MET A 34 -4.10 -40.04 -18.59
C MET A 34 -3.98 -41.55 -18.84
N GLU A 35 -3.05 -42.25 -18.19
CA GLU A 35 -2.95 -43.70 -18.22
C GLU A 35 -4.08 -44.39 -17.44
N MET A 36 -4.36 -43.95 -16.22
CA MET A 36 -5.48 -44.44 -15.40
C MET A 36 -6.82 -44.25 -16.12
N GLN A 37 -7.00 -43.11 -16.77
CA GLN A 37 -8.19 -42.79 -17.55
C GLN A 37 -8.33 -43.73 -18.75
N ARG A 38 -7.23 -44.01 -19.49
CA ARG A 38 -7.23 -45.02 -20.57
C ARG A 38 -7.59 -46.41 -20.06
N ASN A 39 -7.03 -46.82 -18.91
CA ASN A 39 -7.33 -48.10 -18.29
C ASN A 39 -8.78 -48.18 -17.78
N ALA A 40 -9.34 -47.07 -17.29
CA ALA A 40 -10.73 -46.99 -16.85
C ALA A 40 -11.73 -46.94 -18.01
N SER A 41 -11.40 -46.29 -19.13
CA SER A 41 -12.24 -46.29 -20.35
C SER A 41 -12.33 -47.66 -21.03
N LEU A 42 -11.49 -48.63 -20.66
CA LEU A 42 -11.65 -50.03 -21.06
C LEU A 42 -12.72 -50.78 -20.25
N LEU A 43 -13.32 -50.14 -19.24
CA LEU A 43 -14.39 -50.69 -18.39
C LEU A 43 -15.77 -50.07 -18.70
N GLU A 44 -15.95 -49.44 -19.87
CA GLU A 44 -17.23 -48.86 -20.27
C GLU A 44 -18.31 -49.95 -20.47
N HIS A 45 -19.24 -50.04 -19.51
CA HIS A 45 -20.50 -50.75 -19.67
C HIS A 45 -21.38 -49.95 -20.67
N PRO A 46 -22.12 -50.60 -21.58
CA PRO A 46 -22.88 -49.93 -22.64
C PRO A 46 -23.97 -48.93 -22.17
N ASP A 47 -24.26 -48.87 -20.86
CA ASP A 47 -25.25 -47.97 -20.24
C ASP A 47 -24.60 -46.85 -19.39
N ALA A 48 -23.27 -46.73 -19.40
CA ALA A 48 -22.57 -45.73 -18.59
C ALA A 48 -22.74 -44.33 -19.21
N THR A 49 -23.46 -43.46 -18.50
CA THR A 49 -23.68 -42.03 -18.84
C THR A 49 -22.58 -41.11 -18.29
N PHE A 50 -21.48 -41.67 -17.78
CA PHE A 50 -20.38 -40.89 -17.21
C PHE A 50 -19.51 -40.29 -18.32
N GLU A 51 -19.60 -38.97 -18.52
CA GLU A 51 -18.62 -38.23 -19.30
C GLU A 51 -17.25 -38.38 -18.65
N ILE A 52 -16.28 -38.90 -19.41
CA ILE A 52 -14.90 -38.99 -18.96
C ILE A 52 -14.38 -37.56 -18.78
N VAL A 53 -14.08 -37.21 -17.52
CA VAL A 53 -13.54 -35.90 -17.16
C VAL A 53 -12.18 -35.71 -17.85
N GLY A 54 -12.15 -34.80 -18.83
CA GLY A 54 -10.96 -34.55 -19.64
C GLY A 54 -9.80 -33.94 -18.85
N LYS A 55 -8.60 -33.97 -19.46
CA LYS A 55 -7.36 -33.37 -18.94
C LYS A 55 -7.55 -31.95 -18.38
N GLN A 56 -8.44 -31.18 -18.99
CA GLN A 56 -8.78 -29.80 -18.62
C GLN A 56 -9.24 -29.65 -17.17
N TRP A 57 -9.93 -30.64 -16.61
CA TRP A 57 -10.37 -30.56 -15.20
C TRP A 57 -9.19 -30.60 -14.25
N PHE A 58 -8.23 -31.51 -14.46
CA PHE A 58 -7.05 -31.64 -13.61
C PHE A 58 -6.12 -30.43 -13.79
N GLU A 59 -5.90 -29.99 -15.02
CA GLU A 59 -5.15 -28.75 -15.32
C GLU A 59 -5.80 -27.53 -14.64
N GLY A 60 -7.14 -27.44 -14.68
CA GLY A 60 -7.89 -26.39 -13.99
C GLY A 60 -7.75 -26.42 -12.47
N LEU A 61 -7.79 -27.62 -11.88
CA LEU A 61 -7.55 -27.82 -10.44
C LEU A 61 -6.15 -27.35 -10.03
N MET A 62 -5.12 -27.75 -10.77
CA MET A 62 -3.73 -27.37 -10.50
C MET A 62 -3.50 -25.88 -10.72
N ALA A 63 -4.08 -25.30 -11.77
CA ALA A 63 -4.06 -23.86 -12.02
C ALA A 63 -4.71 -23.08 -10.87
N GLY A 64 -5.87 -23.54 -10.38
CA GLY A 64 -6.55 -22.95 -9.22
C GLY A 64 -5.70 -23.00 -7.95
N ALA A 65 -5.05 -24.14 -7.69
CA ALA A 65 -4.15 -24.28 -6.55
C ALA A 65 -2.92 -23.36 -6.67
N LYS A 66 -2.31 -23.24 -7.86
CA LYS A 66 -1.18 -22.29 -8.09
C LYS A 66 -1.62 -20.86 -7.87
N GLN A 67 -2.79 -20.49 -8.39
CA GLN A 67 -3.34 -19.16 -8.20
C GLN A 67 -3.57 -18.87 -6.71
N ALA A 68 -4.08 -19.82 -5.93
CA ALA A 68 -4.24 -19.68 -4.49
C ALA A 68 -2.90 -19.48 -3.77
N LEU A 69 -1.85 -20.22 -4.13
CA LEU A 69 -0.51 -20.02 -3.57
C LEU A 69 0.09 -18.66 -3.95
N HIS A 70 -0.04 -18.22 -5.20
CA HIS A 70 0.40 -16.89 -5.61
C HIS A 70 -0.32 -15.79 -4.83
N ARG A 71 -1.63 -15.92 -4.63
CA ARG A 71 -2.39 -14.98 -3.77
C ARG A 71 -1.90 -15.02 -2.33
N ALA A 72 -1.63 -16.20 -1.77
CA ALA A 72 -1.10 -16.33 -0.42
C ALA A 72 0.28 -15.66 -0.29
N ILE A 73 1.16 -15.79 -1.28
CA ILE A 73 2.45 -15.09 -1.33
C ILE A 73 2.25 -13.58 -1.29
N ASN A 74 1.34 -13.04 -2.10
CA ASN A 74 1.04 -11.60 -2.11
C ASN A 74 0.48 -11.13 -0.76
N VAL A 75 -0.47 -11.86 -0.18
CA VAL A 75 -1.07 -11.53 1.12
C VAL A 75 -0.03 -11.56 2.24
N VAL A 76 0.81 -12.59 2.31
CA VAL A 76 1.87 -12.68 3.33
C VAL A 76 2.91 -11.58 3.13
N SER A 77 3.26 -11.26 1.89
CA SER A 77 4.19 -10.16 1.58
C SER A 77 3.64 -8.82 2.03
N SER A 78 2.38 -8.53 1.70
CA SER A 78 1.66 -7.33 2.15
C SER A 78 1.57 -7.27 3.68
N GLN A 79 1.08 -8.33 4.34
CA GLN A 79 0.99 -8.36 5.79
C GLN A 79 2.36 -8.13 6.46
N THR A 80 3.42 -8.74 5.91
CA THR A 80 4.78 -8.57 6.43
C THR A 80 5.22 -7.12 6.28
N ALA A 81 5.01 -6.51 5.11
CA ALA A 81 5.34 -5.11 4.87
C ALA A 81 4.60 -4.14 5.81
N TYR A 82 3.29 -4.32 5.99
CA TYR A 82 2.51 -3.50 6.91
C TYR A 82 2.94 -3.71 8.38
N CYS A 83 3.33 -4.92 8.78
CA CYS A 83 3.92 -5.14 10.11
C CYS A 83 5.27 -4.43 10.28
N VAL A 84 6.11 -4.42 9.24
CA VAL A 84 7.38 -3.68 9.25
C VAL A 84 7.13 -2.20 9.50
N ILE A 85 6.27 -1.56 8.69
CA ILE A 85 6.03 -0.11 8.79
C ILE A 85 5.27 0.26 10.07
N TYR A 86 4.13 -0.38 10.35
CA TYR A 86 3.22 0.07 11.40
C TYR A 86 3.53 -0.47 12.79
N ARG A 87 4.37 -1.50 12.90
CA ARG A 87 4.69 -2.13 14.18
C ARG A 87 6.17 -2.13 14.46
N ASP A 88 7.00 -2.54 13.51
CA ASP A 88 8.44 -2.62 13.75
C ASP A 88 9.11 -1.25 13.72
N MET A 89 8.60 -0.33 12.90
CA MET A 89 9.06 1.05 12.78
C MET A 89 8.08 2.05 13.38
N GLN A 90 7.21 1.64 14.30
CA GLN A 90 6.15 2.53 14.79
C GLN A 90 6.70 3.86 15.34
N SER A 91 7.75 3.81 16.14
CA SER A 91 8.39 5.00 16.72
C SER A 91 9.01 5.88 15.65
N GLU A 92 9.90 5.31 14.86
CA GLU A 92 10.68 6.00 13.83
C GLU A 92 9.76 6.58 12.76
N PHE A 93 8.76 5.81 12.35
CA PHE A 93 7.89 6.13 11.23
C PHE A 93 6.66 6.94 11.65
N LEU A 94 5.89 6.51 12.65
CA LEU A 94 4.61 7.15 13.00
C LEU A 94 4.76 8.20 14.10
N ASP A 95 5.78 8.12 14.94
CA ASP A 95 5.98 9.05 16.06
C ASP A 95 7.04 10.13 15.76
N ASN A 96 8.05 9.85 14.92
CA ASN A 96 9.18 10.76 14.72
C ASN A 96 9.14 11.54 13.41
N ILE A 97 8.90 10.91 12.25
CA ILE A 97 9.04 11.64 10.98
C ILE A 97 8.13 12.87 10.92
N TYR A 98 8.71 13.99 10.46
CA TYR A 98 8.09 15.32 10.37
C TYR A 98 7.47 15.84 11.68
N TYR A 99 7.87 15.31 12.83
CA TYR A 99 7.48 15.87 14.11
C TYR A 99 7.99 17.31 14.21
N THR A 100 7.15 18.25 14.62
CA THR A 100 7.37 19.72 14.56
C THR A 100 7.36 20.36 13.16
N GLY A 101 6.99 19.58 12.14
CA GLY A 101 6.81 20.04 10.76
C GLY A 101 7.96 19.65 9.82
N VAL A 102 7.67 19.64 8.53
CA VAL A 102 8.55 19.07 7.49
C VAL A 102 9.93 19.72 7.45
N HIS A 103 10.00 21.06 7.34
CA HIS A 103 11.29 21.77 7.33
C HIS A 103 12.13 21.66 8.60
N ARG A 104 11.49 21.43 9.76
CA ARG A 104 12.16 21.50 11.08
C ARG A 104 12.62 20.14 11.58
N SER A 105 11.97 19.08 11.13
CA SER A 105 12.27 17.72 11.56
C SER A 105 13.64 17.29 11.04
N CYS A 106 14.48 16.78 11.93
CA CYS A 106 15.66 16.01 11.54
C CYS A 106 15.28 14.60 11.06
N ASP A 107 14.09 14.16 11.46
CA ASP A 107 13.59 12.82 11.25
C ASP A 107 12.67 12.81 10.02
N ASN A 108 13.04 12.05 8.99
CA ASN A 108 12.35 12.01 7.69
C ASN A 108 12.51 10.63 7.02
N ILE A 109 12.01 10.51 5.79
CA ILE A 109 12.06 9.22 5.07
C ILE A 109 13.51 8.79 4.86
N THR A 110 14.35 9.73 4.41
CA THR A 110 15.74 9.45 4.04
C THR A 110 16.61 9.10 5.24
N SER A 111 16.47 9.82 6.35
CA SER A 111 17.33 9.67 7.53
C SER A 111 16.97 8.47 8.41
N ASP A 112 15.68 8.19 8.62
CA ASP A 112 15.24 7.15 9.57
C ASP A 112 14.63 5.93 8.90
N VAL A 113 13.83 6.14 7.85
CA VAL A 113 13.04 5.06 7.26
C VAL A 113 13.91 4.19 6.35
N LEU A 114 14.65 4.80 5.42
CA LEU A 114 15.44 4.06 4.43
C LEU A 114 16.51 3.15 5.05
N PRO A 115 17.30 3.57 6.07
CA PRO A 115 18.29 2.68 6.67
C PRO A 115 17.67 1.42 7.30
N PHE A 116 16.48 1.55 7.90
CA PHE A 116 15.77 0.38 8.44
C PHE A 116 15.27 -0.54 7.32
N LEU A 117 14.69 0.05 6.26
CA LEU A 117 14.22 -0.70 5.11
C LEU A 117 15.35 -1.43 4.39
N ASP A 118 16.54 -0.83 4.30
CA ASP A 118 17.73 -1.48 3.73
C ASP A 118 18.09 -2.76 4.50
N GLY A 119 18.11 -2.70 5.83
CA GLY A 119 18.32 -3.89 6.66
C GLY A 119 17.26 -4.98 6.46
N VAL A 120 15.99 -4.59 6.30
CA VAL A 120 14.89 -5.51 6.02
C VAL A 120 15.03 -6.15 4.64
N LEU A 121 15.31 -5.35 3.61
CA LEU A 121 15.50 -5.80 2.24
C LEU A 121 16.73 -6.70 2.12
N GLY A 122 17.84 -6.38 2.80
CA GLY A 122 19.02 -7.24 2.88
C GLY A 122 18.72 -8.60 3.51
N TYR A 123 17.92 -8.62 4.57
CA TYR A 123 17.47 -9.87 5.19
C TYR A 123 16.61 -10.72 4.26
N VAL A 124 15.60 -10.11 3.65
CA VAL A 124 14.75 -10.73 2.65
C VAL A 124 15.62 -11.25 1.49
N ALA A 125 16.61 -10.47 1.08
CA ALA A 125 17.44 -10.77 -0.06
C ALA A 125 18.36 -11.98 0.12
N SER A 126 18.82 -12.21 1.35
CA SER A 126 19.63 -13.36 1.73
C SER A 126 18.87 -14.68 1.81
N ARG A 127 17.53 -14.66 1.76
CA ARG A 127 16.67 -15.82 2.10
C ARG A 127 15.64 -16.19 1.04
N LEU A 128 15.22 -15.22 0.23
CA LEU A 128 14.28 -15.42 -0.86
C LEU A 128 15.01 -15.27 -2.21
N ASP A 129 14.47 -15.91 -3.23
CA ASP A 129 14.90 -15.73 -4.62
C ASP A 129 14.41 -14.40 -5.21
N SER A 130 14.96 -14.00 -6.35
CA SER A 130 14.65 -12.73 -7.03
C SER A 130 13.16 -12.43 -7.16
N GLN A 131 12.34 -13.39 -7.57
CA GLN A 131 10.91 -13.14 -7.77
C GLN A 131 10.20 -12.86 -6.45
N SER A 132 10.43 -13.68 -5.42
CA SER A 132 9.79 -13.49 -4.12
C SER A 132 10.30 -12.24 -3.40
N ARG A 133 11.58 -11.89 -3.56
CA ARG A 133 12.13 -10.62 -3.05
C ARG A 133 11.42 -9.42 -3.64
N ASN A 134 11.20 -9.40 -4.96
CA ASN A 134 10.56 -8.27 -5.64
C ASN A 134 9.10 -8.12 -5.20
N VAL A 135 8.38 -9.22 -4.94
CA VAL A 135 7.01 -9.13 -4.38
C VAL A 135 7.01 -8.49 -2.99
N VAL A 136 7.98 -8.85 -2.13
CA VAL A 136 8.11 -8.24 -0.79
C VAL A 136 8.54 -6.77 -0.88
N ALA A 137 9.49 -6.45 -1.76
CA ALA A 137 9.95 -5.07 -1.96
C ALA A 137 8.82 -4.17 -2.49
N ALA A 138 8.02 -4.64 -3.45
CA ALA A 138 6.86 -3.89 -3.93
C ALA A 138 5.82 -3.65 -2.82
N ALA A 139 5.57 -4.67 -1.98
CA ALA A 139 4.69 -4.53 -0.83
C ALA A 139 5.24 -3.56 0.23
N LEU A 140 6.56 -3.54 0.45
CA LEU A 140 7.23 -2.60 1.36
C LEU A 140 7.12 -1.17 0.86
N LEU A 141 7.36 -0.93 -0.43
CA LEU A 141 7.19 0.40 -1.03
C LEU A 141 5.74 0.89 -0.87
N GLU A 142 4.76 0.04 -1.18
CA GLU A 142 3.34 0.38 -1.01
C GLU A 142 2.99 0.70 0.45
N ALA A 143 3.43 -0.12 1.40
CA ALA A 143 3.21 0.12 2.81
C ALA A 143 3.91 1.41 3.30
N THR A 144 5.09 1.71 2.77
CA THR A 144 5.86 2.92 3.07
C THR A 144 5.11 4.16 2.58
N VAL A 145 4.67 4.17 1.32
CA VAL A 145 3.87 5.25 0.74
C VAL A 145 2.58 5.45 1.53
N SER A 146 1.84 4.36 1.80
CA SER A 146 0.61 4.40 2.60
C SER A 146 0.85 4.99 4.00
N GLY A 147 1.90 4.53 4.69
CA GLY A 147 2.28 5.06 5.99
C GLY A 147 2.63 6.54 5.93
N TRP A 148 3.42 6.94 4.93
CA TRP A 148 3.88 8.32 4.79
C TRP A 148 2.71 9.26 4.54
N MET A 149 1.79 8.90 3.65
CA MET A 149 0.55 9.65 3.42
C MET A 149 -0.23 9.81 4.72
N ARG A 150 -0.34 8.75 5.53
CA ARG A 150 -1.00 8.81 6.83
C ARG A 150 -0.31 9.78 7.79
N VAL A 151 1.01 9.85 7.80
CA VAL A 151 1.73 10.81 8.64
C VAL A 151 1.45 12.27 8.21
N LEU A 152 1.35 12.53 6.91
CA LEU A 152 1.05 13.87 6.38
C LEU A 152 -0.43 14.27 6.58
N LEU A 153 -1.35 13.31 6.49
CA LEU A 153 -2.80 13.55 6.53
C LEU A 153 -3.44 13.39 7.91
N ASP A 154 -2.87 12.53 8.77
CA ASP A 154 -3.43 12.13 10.06
C ASP A 154 -2.38 12.21 11.20
N GLY A 155 -1.28 12.94 10.97
CA GLY A 155 -0.13 13.02 11.86
C GLY A 155 -0.33 13.75 13.19
N GLY A 156 -1.55 14.21 13.48
CA GLY A 156 -1.86 15.05 14.64
C GLY A 156 -1.33 16.49 14.54
N PRO A 157 -1.63 17.34 15.54
CA PRO A 157 -1.39 18.79 15.46
C PRO A 157 0.09 19.19 15.45
N ALA A 158 1.01 18.28 15.81
CA ALA A 158 2.45 18.52 15.79
C ALA A 158 3.06 18.37 14.39
N ARG A 159 2.31 17.83 13.43
CA ARG A 159 2.75 17.63 12.04
C ARG A 159 2.00 18.56 11.15
N VAL A 160 2.66 19.63 10.77
CA VAL A 160 2.12 20.66 9.90
C VAL A 160 3.09 20.94 8.77
N PHE A 161 2.56 21.43 7.66
CA PHE A 161 3.34 21.78 6.49
C PHE A 161 2.96 23.16 5.97
N THR A 162 3.86 23.75 5.20
CA THR A 162 3.71 24.98 4.44
C THR A 162 3.88 24.69 2.95
N SER A 163 3.54 25.63 2.07
CA SER A 163 3.78 25.43 0.64
C SER A 163 5.27 25.31 0.27
N GLY A 164 6.17 25.80 1.12
CA GLY A 164 7.62 25.65 0.92
C GLY A 164 8.14 24.25 1.24
N ASP A 165 7.32 23.40 1.87
CA ASP A 165 7.71 22.04 2.24
C ASP A 165 7.49 21.03 1.10
N ILE A 166 6.88 21.43 -0.02
CA ILE A 166 6.56 20.52 -1.13
C ILE A 166 7.80 20.04 -1.85
N GLU A 167 8.71 20.95 -2.21
CA GLU A 167 9.94 20.62 -2.94
C GLU A 167 10.80 19.61 -2.15
N PRO A 168 11.08 19.80 -0.84
CA PRO A 168 11.75 18.78 -0.03
C PRO A 168 11.03 17.41 0.01
N LEU A 169 9.70 17.40 0.05
CA LEU A 169 8.93 16.14 0.03
C LEU A 169 9.03 15.44 -1.33
N GLU A 170 9.03 16.20 -2.44
CA GLU A 170 9.21 15.67 -3.79
C GLU A 170 10.62 15.06 -3.96
N GLU A 171 11.66 15.71 -3.42
CA GLU A 171 13.02 15.16 -3.36
C GLU A 171 13.06 13.82 -2.59
N GLU A 172 12.36 13.72 -1.45
CA GLU A 172 12.29 12.46 -0.70
C GLU A 172 11.54 11.36 -1.48
N VAL A 173 10.54 11.69 -2.30
CA VAL A 173 9.88 10.72 -3.19
C VAL A 173 10.85 10.21 -4.25
N GLU A 174 11.69 11.08 -4.81
CA GLU A 174 12.73 10.68 -5.78
C GLU A 174 13.76 9.75 -5.13
N ILE A 175 14.27 10.10 -3.96
CA ILE A 175 15.22 9.27 -3.20
C ILE A 175 14.61 7.90 -2.86
N LEU A 176 13.36 7.87 -2.39
CA LEU A 176 12.62 6.63 -2.12
C LEU A 176 12.48 5.77 -3.40
N SER A 177 12.17 6.41 -4.53
CA SER A 177 12.02 5.72 -5.81
C SER A 177 13.34 5.09 -6.27
N ASP A 178 14.42 5.86 -6.25
CA ASP A 178 15.75 5.40 -6.61
C ASP A 178 16.25 4.27 -5.70
N PHE A 179 15.95 4.35 -4.41
CA PHE A 179 16.25 3.31 -3.44
C PHE A 179 15.61 1.96 -3.82
N PHE A 180 14.34 1.94 -4.23
CA PHE A 180 13.66 0.71 -4.63
C PHE A 180 14.01 0.25 -6.06
N ILE A 181 14.41 1.15 -6.95
CA ILE A 181 14.96 0.80 -8.27
C ILE A 181 16.36 0.17 -8.12
N ALA A 182 17.15 0.64 -7.17
CA ALA A 182 18.48 0.14 -6.82
C ALA A 182 19.41 0.00 -8.04
N GLY A 183 19.48 1.03 -8.89
CA GLY A 183 20.30 1.01 -10.11
C GLY A 183 19.92 -0.09 -11.11
N GLY A 184 18.65 -0.53 -11.10
CA GLY A 184 18.13 -1.60 -11.95
C GLY A 184 18.30 -3.02 -11.40
N GLN A 185 18.83 -3.16 -10.19
CA GLN A 185 18.90 -4.46 -9.49
C GLN A 185 17.68 -4.74 -8.61
N GLY A 186 16.82 -3.73 -8.39
CA GLY A 186 15.63 -3.80 -7.56
C GLY A 186 14.34 -4.01 -8.35
N LEU A 187 13.35 -3.16 -8.07
CA LEU A 187 12.07 -3.14 -8.76
C LEU A 187 12.17 -2.46 -10.12
N ASP A 188 11.25 -2.80 -11.01
CA ASP A 188 11.09 -2.11 -12.29
C ASP A 188 10.61 -0.66 -12.07
N ALA A 189 11.16 0.28 -12.85
CA ALA A 189 10.86 1.70 -12.69
C ALA A 189 9.38 2.04 -12.92
N ALA A 190 8.69 1.35 -13.85
CA ALA A 190 7.27 1.57 -14.07
C ALA A 190 6.44 1.08 -12.87
N MET A 191 6.85 -0.04 -12.26
CA MET A 191 6.23 -0.53 -11.02
C MET A 191 6.45 0.43 -9.85
N VAL A 192 7.65 1.00 -9.70
CA VAL A 192 7.94 1.98 -8.65
C VAL A 192 7.09 3.22 -8.86
N ALA A 193 7.04 3.76 -10.08
CA ALA A 193 6.22 4.92 -10.44
C ALA A 193 4.73 4.69 -10.11
N GLU A 194 4.19 3.49 -10.41
CA GLU A 194 2.82 3.12 -10.05
C GLU A 194 2.58 3.17 -8.53
N ARG A 195 3.54 2.66 -7.74
CA ARG A 195 3.39 2.56 -6.27
C ARG A 195 3.56 3.90 -5.55
N VAL A 196 4.35 4.82 -6.11
CA VAL A 196 4.54 6.17 -5.54
C VAL A 196 3.51 7.19 -6.05
N ALA A 197 2.78 6.90 -7.13
CA ALA A 197 1.79 7.79 -7.71
C ALA A 197 0.79 8.40 -6.70
N PRO A 198 0.26 7.65 -5.71
CA PRO A 198 -0.62 8.23 -4.69
C PRO A 198 0.04 9.34 -3.84
N MET A 199 1.34 9.20 -3.54
CA MET A 199 2.09 10.25 -2.84
C MET A 199 2.28 11.47 -3.74
N THR A 200 2.68 11.28 -5.00
CA THR A 200 2.81 12.39 -5.96
C THR A 200 1.49 13.12 -6.17
N ALA A 201 0.38 12.40 -6.23
CA ALA A 201 -0.96 12.98 -6.28
C ALA A 201 -1.26 13.79 -5.01
N LEU A 202 -0.93 13.29 -3.83
CA LEU A 202 -1.09 14.02 -2.57
C LEU A 202 -0.26 15.31 -2.55
N LEU A 203 1.02 15.27 -2.94
CA LEU A 203 1.89 16.45 -2.99
C LEU A 203 1.35 17.50 -3.97
N SER A 204 0.74 17.07 -5.09
CA SER A 204 0.06 17.98 -6.03
C SER A 204 -1.14 18.71 -5.41
N ILE A 205 -1.85 18.08 -4.47
CA ILE A 205 -2.92 18.74 -3.70
C ILE A 205 -2.30 19.69 -2.68
N MET A 206 -1.27 19.25 -1.96
CA MET A 206 -0.59 20.04 -0.92
C MET A 206 0.07 21.32 -1.49
N SER A 207 0.47 21.32 -2.77
CA SER A 207 1.08 22.47 -3.45
C SER A 207 0.10 23.59 -3.80
N LEU A 208 -1.19 23.31 -3.85
CA LEU A 208 -2.22 24.30 -4.19
C LEU A 208 -2.22 25.47 -3.20
N SER A 209 -2.75 26.63 -3.61
CA SER A 209 -2.97 27.72 -2.67
C SER A 209 -4.10 27.37 -1.70
N THR A 210 -4.14 27.99 -0.52
CA THR A 210 -5.24 27.80 0.44
C THR A 210 -6.60 28.16 -0.18
N ASN A 211 -6.66 29.18 -1.02
CA ASN A 211 -7.89 29.54 -1.72
C ASN A 211 -8.35 28.42 -2.66
N ASP A 212 -7.43 27.86 -3.45
CA ASP A 212 -7.75 26.77 -4.38
C ASP A 212 -8.14 25.49 -3.64
N LEU A 213 -7.45 25.15 -2.54
CA LEU A 213 -7.82 24.03 -1.68
C LEU A 213 -9.26 24.14 -1.17
N THR A 214 -9.63 25.30 -0.64
CA THR A 214 -10.98 25.50 -0.08
C THR A 214 -12.07 25.43 -1.16
N LYS A 215 -11.79 26.00 -2.34
CA LYS A 215 -12.68 25.90 -3.50
C LYS A 215 -12.81 24.45 -4.00
N ASN A 216 -11.69 23.75 -4.13
CA ASN A 216 -11.68 22.35 -4.57
C ASN A 216 -12.46 21.46 -3.60
N TYR A 217 -12.31 21.68 -2.29
CA TYR A 217 -13.10 20.98 -1.28
C TYR A 217 -14.60 21.20 -1.48
N GLU A 218 -15.04 22.44 -1.67
CA GLU A 218 -16.47 22.75 -1.87
C GLU A 218 -17.04 22.10 -3.14
N GLU A 219 -16.29 22.14 -4.23
CA GLU A 219 -16.67 21.49 -5.49
C GLU A 219 -16.74 19.97 -5.36
N GLN A 220 -15.73 19.35 -4.73
CA GLN A 220 -15.68 17.90 -4.49
C GLN A 220 -16.81 17.44 -3.56
N ALA A 221 -16.99 18.11 -2.42
CA ALA A 221 -18.04 17.77 -1.46
C ALA A 221 -19.45 17.89 -2.06
N THR A 222 -19.68 18.89 -2.92
CA THR A 222 -20.95 19.05 -3.63
C THR A 222 -21.18 17.92 -4.64
N LYS A 223 -20.15 17.54 -5.41
CA LYS A 223 -20.22 16.43 -6.38
C LYS A 223 -20.47 15.09 -5.68
N GLU A 224 -19.75 14.82 -4.59
CA GLU A 224 -19.87 13.60 -3.78
C GLU A 224 -21.26 13.50 -3.13
N ALA A 225 -21.79 14.59 -2.57
CA ALA A 225 -23.15 14.64 -2.02
C ALA A 225 -24.21 14.39 -3.10
N ALA A 226 -24.06 14.99 -4.28
CA ALA A 226 -24.96 14.76 -5.41
C ALA A 226 -24.94 13.29 -5.89
N ALA A 227 -23.76 12.67 -5.92
CA ALA A 227 -23.61 11.25 -6.27
C ALA A 227 -24.22 10.33 -5.20
N ALA A 228 -24.14 10.69 -3.91
CA ALA A 228 -24.79 9.95 -2.83
C ALA A 228 -26.33 9.98 -2.96
N MET A 229 -26.91 11.12 -3.35
CA MET A 229 -28.36 11.28 -3.52
C MET A 229 -28.93 10.51 -4.72
N THR A 230 -28.14 10.24 -5.76
CA THR A 230 -28.58 9.49 -6.96
C THR A 230 -28.45 7.97 -6.80
N GLY A 231 -28.03 7.47 -5.63
CA GLY A 231 -27.83 6.04 -5.39
C GLY A 231 -26.60 5.46 -6.12
N ALA A 232 -25.72 6.31 -6.65
CA ALA A 232 -24.45 5.88 -7.25
C ALA A 232 -23.41 5.39 -6.21
N HIS A 233 -23.75 5.47 -4.93
CA HIS A 233 -22.93 5.06 -3.78
C HIS A 233 -23.10 3.57 -3.42
N ALA A 234 -23.10 2.68 -4.43
CA ALA A 234 -22.55 1.34 -4.15
C ALA A 234 -21.06 1.53 -3.84
N PRO A 235 -20.40 0.70 -3.00
CA PRO A 235 -18.95 0.75 -2.86
C PRO A 235 -18.37 0.55 -4.25
N SER A 236 -17.97 1.65 -4.89
CA SER A 236 -17.38 1.65 -6.20
C SER A 236 -16.18 0.74 -6.08
N LYS A 237 -16.04 -0.21 -7.02
CA LYS A 237 -14.77 -0.92 -7.17
C LYS A 237 -13.66 0.13 -7.12
N PRO A 238 -12.53 -0.13 -6.43
CA PRO A 238 -11.41 0.79 -6.41
C PRO A 238 -11.18 1.28 -7.83
N SER A 239 -11.12 2.59 -8.00
CA SER A 239 -11.04 3.19 -9.32
C SER A 239 -9.89 2.58 -10.10
N SER A 240 -10.04 2.39 -11.41
CA SER A 240 -8.93 1.93 -12.25
C SER A 240 -7.76 2.92 -12.25
N ASP A 241 -8.02 4.17 -11.86
CA ASP A 241 -7.01 5.18 -11.55
C ASP A 241 -6.68 5.13 -10.05
N PRO A 242 -5.46 4.71 -9.66
CA PRO A 242 -5.04 4.70 -8.25
C PRO A 242 -4.97 6.10 -7.63
N ASN A 243 -4.94 7.16 -8.44
CA ASN A 243 -4.94 8.55 -7.95
C ASN A 243 -6.34 9.10 -7.69
N ALA A 244 -7.38 8.52 -8.30
CA ALA A 244 -8.75 8.98 -8.09
C ALA A 244 -9.22 8.78 -6.65
N ASP A 245 -8.65 7.79 -5.94
CA ASP A 245 -8.86 7.60 -4.50
C ASP A 245 -8.19 8.70 -3.64
N VAL A 246 -7.28 9.52 -4.21
CA VAL A 246 -6.60 10.64 -3.51
C VAL A 246 -7.31 11.97 -3.75
N PHE A 247 -7.88 12.21 -4.94
CA PHE A 247 -8.54 13.47 -5.30
C PHE A 247 -10.00 13.57 -4.82
N ASN A 248 -10.23 13.47 -3.51
CA ASN A 248 -11.55 13.54 -2.89
C ASN A 248 -11.64 14.64 -1.81
N SER A 249 -12.88 14.95 -1.39
CA SER A 249 -13.12 16.02 -0.41
C SER A 249 -12.50 15.74 0.97
N GLU A 250 -12.39 14.47 1.36
CA GLU A 250 -11.82 14.04 2.64
C GLU A 250 -10.31 14.30 2.70
N VAL A 251 -9.56 13.90 1.67
CA VAL A 251 -8.12 14.15 1.57
C VAL A 251 -7.85 15.65 1.52
N THR A 252 -8.58 16.40 0.67
CA THR A 252 -8.44 17.85 0.58
C THR A 252 -8.69 18.52 1.94
N LEU A 253 -9.70 18.10 2.69
CA LEU A 253 -9.97 18.62 4.03
C LEU A 253 -8.82 18.34 5.00
N ARG A 254 -8.28 17.12 5.01
CA ARG A 254 -7.14 16.76 5.86
C ARG A 254 -5.89 17.58 5.52
N VAL A 255 -5.61 17.80 4.23
CA VAL A 255 -4.56 18.71 3.76
C VAL A 255 -4.77 20.12 4.31
N ILE A 256 -5.99 20.67 4.25
CA ILE A 256 -6.30 21.99 4.82
C ILE A 256 -6.07 22.01 6.35
N CYS A 257 -6.43 20.95 7.07
CA CYS A 257 -6.24 20.82 8.52
C CYS A 257 -4.77 20.82 8.95
N HIS A 258 -3.88 20.21 8.16
CA HIS A 258 -2.45 20.12 8.45
C HIS A 258 -1.62 21.28 7.86
N ARG A 259 -2.26 22.22 7.15
CA ARG A 259 -1.58 23.39 6.59
C ARG A 259 -1.33 24.45 7.67
N ALA A 260 -0.06 24.80 7.87
CA ALA A 260 0.39 25.89 8.75
C ALA A 260 0.13 27.28 8.14
N ASP A 261 -1.14 27.58 7.84
CA ASP A 261 -1.59 28.86 7.29
C ASP A 261 -2.75 29.43 8.12
N HIS A 262 -2.69 30.73 8.40
CA HIS A 262 -3.75 31.45 9.10
C HIS A 262 -5.06 31.45 8.30
N ALA A 263 -5.00 31.53 6.97
CA ALA A 263 -6.20 31.50 6.13
C ALA A 263 -6.91 30.14 6.21
N ALA A 264 -6.15 29.03 6.21
CA ALA A 264 -6.68 27.68 6.36
C ALA A 264 -7.37 27.52 7.72
N SER A 265 -6.70 27.92 8.80
CA SER A 265 -7.27 27.90 10.16
C SER A 265 -8.56 28.73 10.28
N LYS A 266 -8.60 29.91 9.66
CA LYS A 266 -9.78 30.78 9.67
C LYS A 266 -10.94 30.13 8.91
N TRP A 267 -10.67 29.54 7.75
CA TRP A 267 -11.67 28.86 6.94
C TRP A 267 -12.26 27.65 7.67
N ILE A 268 -11.44 26.78 8.27
CA ILE A 268 -11.92 25.60 9.02
C ILE A 268 -12.86 26.05 10.15
N LYS A 269 -12.45 27.04 10.95
CA LYS A 269 -13.26 27.55 12.07
C LYS A 269 -14.62 28.08 11.60
N ALA A 270 -14.63 28.81 10.48
CA ALA A 270 -15.87 29.33 9.90
C ALA A 270 -16.75 28.21 9.33
N ARG A 271 -16.17 27.28 8.57
CA ARG A 271 -16.88 26.20 7.86
C ARG A 271 -17.57 25.22 8.80
N PHE A 272 -16.91 24.89 9.91
CA PHE A 272 -17.38 23.89 10.88
C PHE A 272 -17.91 24.49 12.18
N SER A 273 -18.06 25.83 12.25
CA SER A 273 -18.53 26.54 13.45
C SER A 273 -17.75 26.18 14.71
N ILE A 274 -16.43 25.97 14.58
CA ILE A 274 -15.57 25.65 15.72
C ILE A 274 -15.43 26.93 16.54
N GLY A 275 -16.08 26.95 17.71
CA GLY A 275 -16.01 28.07 18.63
C GLY A 275 -14.57 28.37 19.06
N LYS A 276 -14.31 29.60 19.49
CA LYS A 276 -13.09 29.86 20.27
C LYS A 276 -13.22 29.04 21.54
N THR A 277 -12.29 28.12 21.79
CA THR A 277 -12.09 27.64 23.15
C THR A 277 -11.84 28.89 23.99
N GLU A 278 -12.71 29.14 24.97
CA GLU A 278 -12.42 30.18 25.95
C GLU A 278 -11.06 29.84 26.56
N SER A 279 -10.07 30.68 26.28
CA SER A 279 -8.83 30.67 27.03
C SER A 279 -9.17 31.13 28.45
N SER A 280 -9.73 30.23 29.24
CA SER A 280 -9.65 30.35 30.68
C SER A 280 -8.17 30.33 31.01
N GLY A 281 -7.66 31.48 31.46
CA GLY A 281 -6.30 31.62 31.95
C GLY A 281 -6.10 30.80 33.22
N GLY A 282 -5.93 29.49 33.08
CA GLY A 282 -5.82 28.56 34.19
C GLY A 282 -4.93 27.37 33.82
N TRP A 283 -3.67 27.48 34.22
CA TRP A 283 -2.76 26.36 34.52
C TRP A 283 -2.49 25.32 33.43
N PHE A 284 -1.37 25.51 32.72
CA PHE A 284 -0.44 24.40 32.49
C PHE A 284 0.96 24.88 32.89
N ALA A 285 1.35 24.54 34.12
CA ALA A 285 2.74 24.41 34.51
C ALA A 285 3.06 22.91 34.41
N PHE A 286 3.91 22.56 33.45
CA PHE A 286 4.79 21.39 33.48
C PHE A 286 6.08 21.78 32.76
#